data_AF-A0A945GNM5-F1
#
_entry.id   AF-A0A945GNM5-F1
#
_cell.length_a   1.000
_cell.length_b   1.000
_cell.length_c   1.000
_cell.angle_alpha   90.00
_cell.angle_beta   90.00
_cell.angle_gamma   90.00
#
_symmetry.space_group_name_H-M   'P 1'
#
loop_
_entity.id
_entity.type
_entity.pdbx_description
1 polymer ?
#
loop_
_entity_poly.entity_id
_entity_poly.type
_entity_poly.pdbx_seq_one_letter_code
_entity_poly.pdbx_strand_id
1 'polypeptide(L)'
;MNTFRERSLKLSSCGLQYPFGLLRYGDVPELFSLIAPRPMQLQVGAQDPLITPADRDAMEQKVRQAYRHLDAEDSFDYVLHPEGHILQWDEAAEFLRKNLQ
;
A
#
# COMPACT_ATOMS: atom_id res chain seq x y z
N MET A 1 14.13 -4.02 4.59
CA MET A 1 13.59 -4.66 3.38
C MET A 1 13.84 -3.70 2.22
N ASN A 2 14.32 -4.17 1.06
CA ASN A 2 14.54 -3.34 -0.14
C ASN A 2 13.51 -3.77 -1.19
N THR A 3 12.27 -3.29 -1.02
CA THR A 3 11.13 -3.62 -1.89
C THR A 3 11.30 -3.06 -3.29
N PHE A 4 12.08 -1.99 -3.45
CA PHE A 4 12.43 -1.41 -4.74
C PHE A 4 13.15 -2.39 -5.66
N ARG A 5 14.21 -3.06 -5.17
CA ARG A 5 15.00 -4.01 -5.98
C ARG A 5 14.13 -5.18 -6.45
N GLU A 6 13.27 -5.66 -5.58
CA GLU A 6 12.43 -6.84 -5.86
C GLU A 6 11.31 -6.51 -6.86
N ARG A 7 10.59 -5.41 -6.65
CA ARG A 7 9.54 -4.98 -7.59
C ARG A 7 10.10 -4.58 -8.95
N SER A 8 11.27 -3.92 -9.00
CA SER A 8 11.87 -3.47 -10.26
C SER A 8 12.49 -4.58 -11.08
N LEU A 9 12.97 -5.66 -10.45
CA LEU A 9 13.65 -6.76 -11.13
C LEU A 9 12.78 -8.00 -11.37
N LYS A 10 11.78 -8.26 -10.52
CA LYS A 10 11.01 -9.53 -10.58
C LYS A 10 9.62 -9.40 -11.19
N LEU A 11 9.09 -8.18 -11.34
CA LEU A 11 7.68 -7.95 -11.65
C LEU A 11 7.57 -6.97 -12.81
N SER A 12 6.60 -7.21 -13.72
CA SER A 12 6.26 -6.29 -14.80
C SER A 12 5.66 -5.01 -14.21
N SER A 13 6.54 -4.10 -13.81
CA SER A 13 6.20 -2.86 -13.11
C SER A 13 6.48 -1.65 -13.99
N CYS A 14 5.71 -0.59 -13.79
CA CYS A 14 5.89 0.65 -14.54
C CYS A 14 7.08 1.43 -13.97
N GLY A 15 7.95 1.97 -14.83
CA GLY A 15 9.11 2.77 -14.42
C GLY A 15 8.75 3.98 -13.53
N LEU A 16 7.54 4.53 -13.67
CA LEU A 16 7.04 5.62 -12.83
C LEU A 16 6.87 5.22 -11.35
N GLN A 17 6.80 3.93 -11.03
CA GLN A 17 6.70 3.44 -9.66
C GLN A 17 8.04 3.54 -8.90
N TYR A 18 9.10 4.00 -9.57
CA TYR A 18 10.46 4.08 -9.04
C TYR A 18 11.02 5.51 -9.16
N PRO A 19 10.54 6.48 -8.35
CA PRO A 19 11.09 7.83 -8.35
C PRO A 19 12.60 7.83 -8.12
N PHE A 20 13.33 8.58 -8.95
CA PHE A 20 14.79 8.62 -8.87
C PHE A 20 15.26 9.13 -7.51
N GLY A 21 16.15 8.37 -6.87
CA GLY A 21 16.71 8.72 -5.56
C GLY A 21 15.81 8.45 -4.35
N LEU A 22 14.61 7.87 -4.54
CA LEU A 22 13.68 7.56 -3.44
C LEU A 22 14.35 6.73 -2.34
N LEU A 23 15.15 5.73 -2.72
CA LEU A 23 15.88 4.84 -1.81
C LEU A 23 16.86 5.53 -0.85
N ARG A 24 17.18 6.81 -1.08
CA ARG A 24 17.99 7.60 -0.13
C ARG A 24 17.18 8.01 1.11
N TYR A 25 15.85 8.03 1.00
CA TYR A 25 14.94 8.53 2.03
C TYR A 25 14.01 7.42 2.57
N GLY A 26 13.73 6.40 1.76
CA GLY A 26 12.88 5.28 2.13
C GLY A 26 12.47 4.46 0.92
N ASP A 27 11.55 3.53 1.12
CA ASP A 27 10.96 2.73 0.05
C ASP A 27 9.44 2.99 -0.02
N VAL A 28 8.71 2.26 -0.87
CA VAL A 28 7.26 2.44 -1.07
C VAL A 28 6.45 2.37 0.25
N PRO A 29 6.72 1.45 1.18
CA PRO A 29 5.99 1.41 2.46
C PRO A 29 6.17 2.68 3.30
N GLU A 30 7.37 3.27 3.33
CA GLU A 30 7.59 4.56 4.00
C GLU A 30 6.82 5.68 3.31
N LEU A 31 6.76 5.70 1.97
CA LEU A 31 5.97 6.70 1.25
C LEU A 31 4.49 6.64 1.61
N PHE A 32 3.89 5.45 1.66
CA PHE A 32 2.49 5.27 2.08
C PHE A 32 2.28 5.64 3.55
N SER A 33 3.27 5.41 4.39
CA SER A 33 3.23 5.81 5.81
C SER A 33 3.15 7.32 6.00
N LEU A 34 3.64 8.13 5.04
CA LEU A 34 3.51 9.60 5.06
C LEU A 34 2.08 10.11 4.86
N ILE A 35 1.13 9.24 4.53
CA ILE A 35 -0.29 9.61 4.42
C ILE A 35 -0.92 9.76 5.81
N ALA A 36 -0.45 8.97 6.79
CA ALA A 36 -0.91 9.07 8.16
C ALA A 36 -0.77 10.51 8.71
N PRO A 37 -1.75 11.02 9.48
CA PRO A 37 -2.94 10.33 9.97
C PRO A 37 -4.17 10.47 9.05
N ARG A 38 -4.02 10.97 7.81
CA ARG A 38 -5.17 11.15 6.91
C ARG A 38 -5.76 9.79 6.51
N PRO A 39 -7.07 9.70 6.20
CA PRO A 39 -7.67 8.45 5.77
C PRO A 39 -6.97 7.83 4.55
N MET A 40 -6.65 6.54 4.63
CA MET A 40 -6.15 5.76 3.50
C MET A 40 -6.74 4.34 3.51
N GLN A 41 -7.17 3.87 2.33
CA GLN A 41 -7.45 2.46 2.07
C GLN A 41 -6.35 1.87 1.18
N LEU A 42 -5.77 0.75 1.58
CA LEU A 42 -4.88 -0.06 0.75
C LEU A 42 -5.60 -1.33 0.33
N GLN A 43 -5.68 -1.58 -0.98
CA GLN A 43 -6.27 -2.79 -1.53
C GLN A 43 -5.22 -3.66 -2.23
N VAL A 44 -5.32 -4.98 -2.06
CA VAL A 44 -4.49 -5.97 -2.76
C VAL A 44 -5.32 -7.19 -3.12
N GLY A 45 -5.16 -7.67 -4.37
CA GLY A 45 -5.66 -8.99 -4.79
C GLY A 45 -4.71 -10.11 -4.37
N ALA A 46 -5.24 -11.19 -3.80
CA ALA A 46 -4.44 -12.32 -3.32
C ALA A 46 -3.74 -13.09 -4.45
N GLN A 47 -4.21 -12.93 -5.69
CA GLN A 47 -3.67 -13.55 -6.90
C GLN A 47 -2.99 -12.49 -7.78
N ASP A 48 -2.77 -11.27 -7.28
CA ASP A 48 -2.03 -10.25 -8.02
C ASP A 48 -0.57 -10.70 -8.19
N PRO A 49 -0.13 -11.01 -9.42
CA PRO A 49 1.24 -11.48 -9.64
C PRO A 49 2.27 -10.36 -9.45
N LEU A 50 1.85 -9.09 -9.34
CA LEU A 50 2.72 -7.91 -9.25
C LEU A 50 3.21 -7.60 -7.83
N ILE A 51 2.83 -8.41 -6.84
CA ILE A 51 3.32 -8.30 -5.47
C ILE A 51 3.36 -9.68 -4.82
N THR A 52 4.46 -9.98 -4.12
CA THR A 52 4.51 -11.24 -3.36
C THR A 52 3.72 -11.10 -2.04
N PRO A 53 3.15 -12.19 -1.49
CA PRO A 53 2.49 -12.14 -0.19
C PRO A 53 3.39 -11.59 0.93
N ALA A 54 4.69 -11.94 0.91
CA ALA A 54 5.65 -11.44 1.90
C ALA A 54 5.85 -9.92 1.81
N ASP A 55 5.98 -9.38 0.59
CA ASP A 55 6.15 -7.93 0.39
C ASP A 55 4.87 -7.17 0.74
N ARG A 56 3.71 -7.73 0.38
CA ARG A 56 2.39 -7.20 0.75
C ARG A 56 2.26 -7.10 2.27
N ASP A 57 2.51 -8.20 2.99
CA ASP A 57 2.34 -8.26 4.44
C ASP A 57 3.30 -7.32 5.16
N ALA A 58 4.54 -7.24 4.69
CA ALA A 58 5.52 -6.33 5.28
C ALA A 58 5.23 -4.84 4.97
N MET A 59 4.66 -4.53 3.79
CA MET A 59 4.18 -3.18 3.47
C MET A 59 2.98 -2.78 4.34
N GLU A 60 1.99 -3.66 4.44
CA GLU A 60 0.80 -3.48 5.28
C GLU A 60 1.21 -3.23 6.74
N GLN A 61 2.09 -4.08 7.28
CA GLN A 61 2.54 -3.98 8.67
C GLN A 61 3.22 -2.63 8.93
N LYS A 62 4.06 -2.17 8.01
CA LYS A 62 4.78 -0.90 8.12
C LYS A 62 3.81 0.29 8.19
N VAL A 63 2.83 0.31 7.28
CA VAL A 63 1.82 1.36 7.21
C VAL A 63 0.95 1.33 8.47
N ARG A 64 0.48 0.17 8.90
CA ARG A 64 -0.31 0.01 10.13
C ARG A 64 0.43 0.53 11.36
N GLN A 65 1.73 0.26 11.45
CA GLN A 65 2.57 0.80 12.55
C GLN A 65 2.62 2.33 12.53
N ALA A 66 2.74 2.97 11.36
CA ALA A 66 2.76 4.42 11.25
C ALA A 66 1.45 5.06 11.76
N TYR A 67 0.29 4.49 11.42
CA TYR A 67 -1.00 4.94 11.95
C TYR A 67 -1.12 4.71 13.46
N ARG A 68 -0.68 3.56 13.96
CA ARG A 68 -0.66 3.26 15.40
C ARG A 68 0.20 4.25 16.21
N HIS A 69 1.35 4.65 15.67
CA HIS A 69 2.21 5.61 16.35
C HIS A 69 1.60 7.01 16.48
N LEU A 70 0.53 7.29 15.73
CA LEU A 70 -0.19 8.55 15.73
C LEU A 70 -1.61 8.41 16.31
N ASP A 71 -1.90 7.28 16.98
CA ASP A 71 -3.22 6.94 17.53
C ASP A 71 -4.35 7.10 16.49
N ALA A 72 -4.06 6.75 15.24
CA ALA A 72 -4.92 7.01 14.08
C ALA A 72 -5.36 5.72 13.36
N GLU A 73 -5.31 4.55 14.01
CA GLU A 73 -5.66 3.28 13.36
C GLU A 73 -7.03 3.27 12.67
N ASP A 74 -8.01 3.99 13.21
CA ASP A 74 -9.36 4.10 12.64
C ASP A 74 -9.40 4.78 11.26
N SER A 75 -8.33 5.47 10.87
CA SER A 75 -8.16 6.13 9.58
C SER A 75 -7.44 5.25 8.54
N PHE A 76 -6.99 4.05 8.91
CA PHE A 76 -6.35 3.12 7.99
C PHE A 76 -7.20 1.89 7.74
N ASP A 77 -7.55 1.67 6.47
CA ASP A 77 -8.30 0.51 6.02
C ASP A 77 -7.45 -0.36 5.09
N TYR A 78 -7.55 -1.68 5.22
CA TYR A 78 -6.79 -2.64 4.43
C TYR A 78 -7.70 -3.75 3.91
N VAL A 79 -7.77 -3.88 2.59
CA VAL A 79 -8.64 -4.82 1.89
C VAL A 79 -7.78 -5.84 1.14
N LEU A 80 -7.88 -7.11 1.54
CA LEU A 80 -7.31 -8.23 0.81
C LEU A 80 -8.46 -9.02 0.17
N HIS A 81 -8.49 -9.06 -1.17
CA HIS A 81 -9.59 -9.67 -1.93
C HIS A 81 -9.11 -10.87 -2.78
N PRO A 82 -9.96 -11.83 -3.14
CA PRO A 82 -9.57 -13.12 -3.76
C PRO A 82 -9.33 -13.08 -5.27
N GLU A 83 -9.19 -11.89 -5.86
CA GLU A 83 -8.93 -11.69 -7.28
C GLU A 83 -7.47 -11.29 -7.56
N GLY A 84 -7.16 -11.07 -8.84
CA GLY A 84 -5.85 -10.61 -9.29
C GLY A 84 -5.66 -9.09 -9.19
N HIS A 85 -4.96 -8.51 -10.15
CA HIS A 85 -4.66 -7.08 -10.22
C HIS A 85 -5.89 -6.24 -10.63
N ILE A 86 -6.84 -6.07 -9.72
CA ILE A 86 -8.06 -5.28 -9.90
C ILE A 86 -8.31 -4.37 -8.69
N LEU A 87 -9.12 -3.32 -8.89
CA LEU A 87 -9.64 -2.50 -7.81
C LEU A 87 -11.04 -3.01 -7.42
N GLN A 88 -11.27 -3.25 -6.13
CA GLN A 88 -12.61 -3.48 -5.59
C GLN A 88 -13.31 -2.12 -5.40
N TRP A 89 -14.09 -1.73 -6.41
CA TRP A 89 -14.73 -0.41 -6.43
C TRP A 89 -15.73 -0.20 -5.30
N ASP A 90 -16.52 -1.21 -4.96
CA ASP A 90 -17.57 -1.04 -3.94
C ASP A 90 -16.96 -0.73 -2.56
N GLU A 91 -15.88 -1.42 -2.19
CA GLU A 91 -15.09 -1.17 -0.98
C GLU A 91 -14.45 0.23 -1.00
N ALA A 92 -13.92 0.65 -2.15
CA ALA A 92 -13.34 1.98 -2.31
C ALA A 92 -14.41 3.08 -2.23
N ALA A 93 -15.57 2.89 -2.87
CA ALA A 93 -16.66 3.85 -2.87
C ALA A 93 -17.23 4.05 -1.46
N GLU A 94 -17.38 2.98 -0.69
CA GLU A 94 -17.79 3.06 0.71
C GLU A 94 -16.77 3.84 1.55
N PHE A 95 -15.48 3.51 1.42
CA PHE A 95 -14.40 4.21 2.10
C PHE A 95 -14.36 5.70 1.76
N LEU A 96 -14.45 6.04 0.48
CA LEU A 96 -14.43 7.43 0.01
C LEU A 96 -15.64 8.21 0.55
N ARG A 97 -16.85 7.63 0.48
CA ARG A 97 -18.08 8.24 1.01
C ARG A 97 -18.00 8.52 2.52
N LYS A 98 -17.30 7.66 3.27
CA LYS A 98 -17.07 7.85 4.72
C LYS A 98 -16.12 9.02 5.01
N ASN A 99 -15.14 9.28 4.15
CA ASN A 99 -14.00 10.16 4.47
C ASN A 99 -13.91 11.47 3.66
N LEU A 100 -14.73 11.67 2.62
CA LEU A 100 -14.70 12.85 1.75
C LEU A 100 -15.97 13.74 1.84
N GLN A 101 -16.65 13.73 2.99
CA GLN A 101 -17.81 14.62 3.22
C GLN A 101 -17.41 16.07 3.47
#